data_AF-A0A0A1H8C4-F1
#
_entry.id   AF-A0A0A1H8C4-F1
#
_cell.length_a   1.000
_cell.length_b   1.000
_cell.length_c   1.000
_cell.angle_alpha   90.00
_cell.angle_beta   90.00
_cell.angle_gamma   90.00
#
_symmetry.space_group_name_H-M   'P 1'
#
loop_
_entity.id
_entity.type
_entity.pdbx_description
1 polymer ?
#
loop_
_entity_poly.entity_id
_entity_poly.type
_entity_poly.pdbx_seq_one_letter_code
_entity_poly.pdbx_strand_id
1 'polypeptide(L)'
;YGHDIEASWLLHGALIVLGDRKLLECYVPYVRQIASASNEGIYKDGAMIYEKWLDSGRIDEERHWWVQCENIMGHINLYEHFGYEDALDKSIRCWAFIKKHLIDWANGEWYWSTYPDGNINTNDDKAGFWKCPYHNG
;
A
#
# COMPACT_ATOMS: atom_id res chain seq x y z
N TYR A 1 5.40 -4.65 4.18
CA TYR A 1 5.29 -4.34 2.74
C TYR A 1 4.73 -2.95 2.47
N GLY A 2 3.70 -2.49 3.22
CA GLY A 2 3.12 -1.13 3.04
C GLY A 2 4.15 0.00 3.05
N HIS A 3 5.09 -0.02 4.01
CA HIS A 3 6.16 0.98 4.06
C HIS A 3 7.09 0.96 2.84
N ASP A 4 7.31 -0.19 2.20
CA ASP A 4 8.17 -0.27 1.02
C ASP A 4 7.50 0.46 -0.16
N ILE A 5 6.24 0.12 -0.44
CA ILE A 5 5.49 0.75 -1.52
C ILE A 5 5.28 2.25 -1.24
N GLU A 6 5.02 2.64 0.01
CA GLU A 6 4.95 4.03 0.45
C GLU A 6 6.25 4.80 0.22
N ALA A 7 7.36 4.24 0.70
CA ALA A 7 8.69 4.84 0.55
C ALA A 7 9.04 5.04 -0.94
N SER A 8 8.60 4.13 -1.81
CA SER A 8 8.85 4.24 -3.24
C SER A 8 8.22 5.50 -3.86
N TRP A 9 6.93 5.76 -3.59
CA TRP A 9 6.25 6.89 -4.22
C TRP A 9 6.53 8.21 -3.51
N LEU A 10 6.80 8.20 -2.19
CA LEU A 10 7.27 9.38 -1.46
C LEU A 10 8.67 9.81 -1.93
N LEU A 11 9.60 8.87 -2.08
CA LEU A 11 10.94 9.17 -2.63
C LEU A 11 10.82 9.73 -4.04
N HIS A 12 9.98 9.13 -4.88
CA HIS A 12 9.76 9.62 -6.23
C HIS A 12 9.16 11.03 -6.24
N GLY A 13 8.14 11.29 -5.42
CA GLY A 13 7.54 12.62 -5.26
C GLY A 13 8.57 13.66 -4.81
N ALA A 14 9.41 13.32 -3.83
CA ALA A 14 10.49 14.20 -3.38
C ALA A 14 11.49 14.53 -4.50
N LEU A 15 11.89 13.54 -5.31
CA LEU A 15 12.77 13.74 -6.46
C LEU A 15 12.15 14.68 -7.51
N ILE A 16 10.85 14.53 -7.78
CA ILE A 16 10.10 15.42 -8.68
C ILE A 16 10.10 16.85 -8.13
N VAL A 17 9.80 17.04 -6.85
CA VAL A 17 9.76 18.36 -6.20
C VAL A 17 11.12 19.05 -6.21
N LEU A 18 12.21 18.31 -6.02
CA LEU A 18 13.57 18.86 -6.09
C LEU A 18 13.95 19.31 -7.51
N GLY A 19 13.38 18.70 -8.55
CA GLY A 19 13.63 19.09 -9.95
C GLY A 19 15.07 18.87 -10.45
N ASP A 20 15.92 18.19 -9.67
CA ASP A 20 17.30 17.89 -10.06
C ASP A 20 17.33 16.63 -10.94
N ARG A 21 17.58 16.83 -12.23
CA ARG A 21 17.64 15.74 -13.22
C ARG A 21 18.70 14.68 -12.89
N LYS A 22 19.84 15.06 -12.31
CA LYS A 22 20.89 14.09 -11.96
C LYS A 22 20.45 13.19 -10.81
N LEU A 23 19.80 13.78 -9.80
CA LEU A 23 19.22 13.00 -8.70
C LEU A 23 18.12 12.07 -9.20
N LEU A 24 17.22 12.57 -10.05
CA LEU A 24 16.14 11.78 -10.60
C LEU A 24 16.66 10.58 -11.39
N GLU A 25 17.62 10.79 -12.29
CA GLU A 25 18.28 9.70 -13.05
C GLU A 25 18.99 8.69 -12.14
N CYS A 26 19.60 9.16 -11.05
CA CYS A 26 20.31 8.31 -10.09
C CYS A 26 19.35 7.45 -9.25
N TYR A 27 18.21 8.01 -8.81
CA TYR A 27 17.36 7.38 -7.80
C TYR A 27 16.09 6.69 -8.32
N VAL A 28 15.61 7.01 -9.53
CA VAL A 28 14.46 6.31 -10.16
C VAL A 28 14.66 4.78 -10.26
N PRO A 29 15.86 4.23 -10.53
CA PRO A 29 16.06 2.78 -10.47
C PRO A 29 15.72 2.18 -9.09
N TYR A 30 16.07 2.87 -7.99
CA TYR A 30 15.79 2.39 -6.63
C TYR A 30 14.31 2.51 -6.28
N VAL A 31 13.64 3.60 -6.68
CA VAL A 31 12.17 3.73 -6.56
C VAL A 31 11.48 2.48 -7.12
N ARG A 32 11.83 2.10 -8.35
CA ARG A 32 11.24 0.93 -9.03
C ARG A 32 11.59 -0.39 -8.35
N GLN A 33 12.82 -0.53 -7.82
CA GLN A 33 13.23 -1.73 -7.10
C GLN A 33 12.48 -1.90 -5.77
N ILE A 34 12.32 -0.83 -5.00
CA ILE A 34 11.59 -0.84 -3.72
C ILE A 34 10.12 -1.20 -3.99
N ALA A 35 9.48 -0.55 -4.96
CA ALA A 35 8.10 -0.86 -5.33
C ALA A 35 7.97 -2.33 -5.80
N SER A 36 8.91 -2.81 -6.62
CA SER A 36 8.93 -4.20 -7.06
C SER A 36 9.11 -5.20 -5.91
N ALA A 37 9.89 -4.87 -4.88
CA ALA A 37 10.06 -5.72 -3.70
C ALA A 37 8.76 -5.83 -2.90
N SER A 38 8.00 -4.73 -2.81
CA SER A 38 6.71 -4.72 -2.11
C SER A 38 5.68 -5.70 -2.70
N ASN A 39 5.80 -6.03 -4.00
CA ASN A 39 4.89 -6.95 -4.69
C ASN A 39 4.88 -8.37 -4.10
N GLU A 40 5.92 -8.79 -3.37
CA GLU A 40 5.92 -10.07 -2.65
C GLU A 40 4.74 -10.17 -1.67
N GLY A 41 4.29 -9.04 -1.13
CA GLY A 41 3.16 -8.98 -0.19
C GLY A 41 1.77 -8.98 -0.83
N ILE A 42 1.65 -8.93 -2.17
CA ILE A 42 0.34 -8.78 -2.84
C ILE A 42 -0.27 -10.14 -3.15
N TYR A 43 -1.50 -10.36 -2.69
CA TYR A 43 -2.25 -11.59 -2.93
C TYR A 43 -3.14 -11.50 -4.17
N LYS A 44 -3.75 -12.63 -4.55
CA LYS A 44 -4.57 -12.74 -5.78
C LYS A 44 -5.80 -11.83 -5.78
N ASP A 45 -6.34 -11.52 -4.61
CA ASP A 45 -7.44 -10.58 -4.39
C ASP A 45 -7.01 -9.10 -4.53
N GLY A 46 -5.71 -8.83 -4.70
CA GLY A 46 -5.14 -7.49 -4.83
C GLY A 46 -4.79 -6.83 -3.50
N ALA A 47 -5.11 -7.46 -2.37
CA ALA A 47 -4.75 -6.94 -1.06
C ALA A 47 -3.29 -7.24 -0.73
N MET A 48 -2.67 -6.34 0.02
CA MET A 48 -1.29 -6.47 0.47
C MET A 48 -1.26 -6.88 1.95
N ILE A 49 -0.46 -7.91 2.26
CA ILE A 49 -0.23 -8.42 3.60
C ILE A 49 0.62 -7.44 4.41
N TYR A 50 0.57 -7.52 5.74
CA TYR A 50 1.20 -6.54 6.60
C TYR A 50 2.74 -6.57 6.49
N GLU A 51 3.38 -7.66 6.92
CA GLU A 51 4.84 -7.78 6.93
C GLU A 51 5.34 -9.22 6.93
N LYS A 52 6.65 -9.36 6.69
CA LYS A 52 7.39 -10.62 6.76
C LYS A 52 8.71 -10.38 7.49
N TRP A 53 8.99 -11.22 8.47
CA TRP A 53 10.26 -11.22 9.19
C TRP A 53 11.22 -12.18 8.52
N LEU A 54 12.31 -11.67 7.94
CA LEU A 54 13.26 -12.48 7.16
C LEU A 54 14.13 -13.41 8.00
N ASP A 55 14.36 -13.08 9.26
CA ASP A 55 15.16 -13.87 10.21
C ASP A 55 14.45 -15.16 10.66
N SER A 56 13.13 -15.09 10.82
CA SER A 56 12.28 -16.15 11.34
C SER A 56 11.40 -16.80 10.28
N GLY A 57 11.20 -16.13 9.13
CA GLY A 57 10.24 -16.53 8.11
C GLY A 57 8.79 -16.31 8.52
N ARG A 58 8.52 -15.68 9.68
CA ARG A 58 7.15 -15.37 10.12
C ARG A 58 6.51 -14.38 9.15
N ILE A 59 5.22 -14.54 8.93
CA ILE A 59 4.42 -13.66 8.07
C ILE A 59 3.22 -13.17 8.88
N ASP A 60 2.97 -11.87 8.86
CA ASP A 60 1.72 -11.28 9.29
C ASP A 60 0.81 -11.09 8.07
N GLU A 61 -0.21 -11.94 8.00
CA GLU A 61 -1.18 -11.97 6.92
C GLU A 61 -2.44 -11.15 7.24
N GLU A 62 -2.41 -10.18 8.15
CA GLU A 62 -3.49 -9.21 8.22
C GLU A 62 -3.47 -8.26 7.01
N ARG A 63 -4.62 -7.64 6.71
CA ARG A 63 -4.77 -6.63 5.64
C ARG A 63 -5.14 -5.30 6.25
N HIS A 64 -4.13 -4.53 6.65
CA HIS A 64 -4.30 -3.25 7.34
C HIS A 64 -4.72 -2.14 6.38
N TRP A 65 -5.57 -1.23 6.85
CA TRP A 65 -6.18 -0.16 6.07
C TRP A 65 -5.16 0.70 5.33
N TRP A 66 -4.15 1.21 6.04
CA TRP A 66 -3.13 2.11 5.49
C TRP A 66 -2.28 1.39 4.44
N VAL A 67 -1.93 0.12 4.68
CA VAL A 67 -1.17 -0.70 3.71
C VAL A 67 -1.91 -0.79 2.37
N GLN A 68 -3.24 -0.88 2.40
CA GLN A 68 -4.03 -0.92 1.16
C GLN A 68 -4.06 0.44 0.45
N CYS A 69 -4.09 1.55 1.19
CA CYS A 69 -3.99 2.89 0.63
C CYS A 69 -2.66 3.08 -0.09
N GLU A 70 -1.57 2.74 0.57
CA GLU A 70 -0.22 2.87 0.01
C GLU A 70 0.02 1.92 -1.17
N ASN A 71 -0.58 0.73 -1.13
CA ASN A 71 -0.58 -0.19 -2.26
C ASN A 71 -1.25 0.44 -3.49
N ILE A 72 -2.41 1.11 -3.34
CA ILE A 72 -3.05 1.82 -4.46
C ILE A 72 -2.14 2.93 -4.97
N MET A 73 -1.68 3.81 -4.08
CA MET A 73 -0.95 5.03 -4.45
C MET A 73 0.38 4.73 -5.13
N GLY A 74 1.18 3.79 -4.60
CA GLY A 74 2.45 3.45 -5.22
C GLY A 74 2.28 2.78 -6.58
N HIS A 75 1.26 1.96 -6.77
CA HIS A 75 1.01 1.33 -8.06
C HIS A 75 0.42 2.29 -9.10
N ILE A 76 -0.41 3.25 -8.70
CA ILE A 76 -0.82 4.37 -9.58
C ILE A 76 0.41 5.18 -9.97
N ASN A 77 1.30 5.49 -9.03
CA ASN A 77 2.54 6.23 -9.32
C ASN A 77 3.41 5.49 -10.35
N LEU A 78 3.56 4.17 -10.22
CA LEU A 78 4.28 3.36 -11.20
C LEU A 78 3.64 3.39 -12.59
N TYR A 79 2.32 3.30 -12.66
CA TYR A 79 1.57 3.38 -13.91
C TYR A 79 1.77 4.74 -14.59
N GLU A 80 1.49 5.83 -13.88
CA GLU A 80 1.48 7.18 -14.44
C GLU A 80 2.86 7.65 -14.89
N HIS A 81 3.91 7.31 -14.14
CA HIS A 81 5.24 7.87 -14.39
C HIS A 81 6.22 6.93 -15.10
N PHE A 82 5.99 5.62 -15.04
CA PHE A 82 6.89 4.63 -15.66
C PHE A 82 6.18 3.74 -16.70
N GLY A 83 4.86 3.88 -16.89
CA GLY A 83 4.10 3.13 -17.90
C GLY A 83 3.91 1.65 -17.56
N TYR A 84 3.89 1.30 -16.27
CA TYR A 84 3.73 -0.08 -15.82
C TYR A 84 2.24 -0.45 -15.84
N GLU A 85 1.75 -0.94 -16.98
CA GLU A 85 0.33 -1.29 -17.18
C GLU A 85 -0.21 -2.29 -16.15
N ASP A 86 0.62 -3.24 -15.71
CA ASP A 86 0.25 -4.23 -14.70
C ASP A 86 0.16 -3.63 -13.28
N ALA A 87 0.69 -2.43 -13.06
CA ALA A 87 0.52 -1.71 -11.79
C ALA A 87 -0.90 -1.18 -11.65
N LEU A 88 -1.51 -0.67 -12.74
CA LEU A 88 -2.89 -0.20 -12.71
C LEU A 88 -3.88 -1.31 -12.32
N ASP A 89 -3.70 -2.52 -12.84
CA ASP A 89 -4.52 -3.68 -12.44
C ASP A 89 -4.40 -3.99 -10.94
N LYS A 90 -3.18 -3.92 -10.37
CA LYS A 90 -2.96 -4.12 -8.93
C LYS A 90 -3.71 -3.06 -8.10
N SER A 91 -3.64 -1.79 -8.49
CA SER A 91 -4.39 -0.71 -7.84
C SER A 91 -5.90 -0.94 -7.92
N ILE A 92 -6.43 -1.34 -9.09
CA ILE A 92 -7.87 -1.59 -9.29
C ILE A 92 -8.34 -2.76 -8.42
N ARG A 93 -7.57 -3.86 -8.37
CA ARG A 93 -7.92 -5.02 -7.53
C ARG A 93 -7.84 -4.68 -6.04
N CYS A 94 -6.82 -3.94 -5.61
CA CYS A 94 -6.73 -3.47 -4.23
C CYS A 94 -7.91 -2.56 -3.85
N TRP A 95 -8.31 -1.64 -4.73
CA TRP A 95 -9.49 -0.82 -4.53
C TRP A 95 -10.79 -1.64 -4.43
N ALA A 96 -10.92 -2.69 -5.25
CA ALA A 96 -12.04 -3.61 -5.15
C ALA A 96 -12.06 -4.35 -3.80
N PHE A 97 -10.90 -4.76 -3.28
CA PHE A 97 -10.77 -5.34 -1.95
C PHE A 97 -11.20 -4.36 -0.86
N ILE A 98 -10.65 -3.14 -0.86
CA ILE A 98 -10.97 -2.08 0.11
C ILE A 98 -12.48 -1.85 0.20
N LYS A 99 -13.14 -1.60 -0.95
CA LYS A 99 -14.58 -1.32 -0.99
C LYS A 99 -15.43 -2.45 -0.41
N LYS A 100 -14.99 -3.69 -0.64
CA LYS A 100 -15.72 -4.89 -0.22
C LYS A 100 -15.50 -5.22 1.24
N HIS A 101 -14.30 -4.98 1.78
CA HIS A 101 -13.87 -5.54 3.05
C HIS A 101 -13.56 -4.50 4.13
N LEU A 102 -13.05 -3.33 3.76
CA LEU A 102 -12.54 -2.35 4.72
C LEU A 102 -13.48 -1.17 4.94
N ILE A 103 -14.25 -0.72 3.94
CA ILE A 103 -15.17 0.40 4.13
C ILE A 103 -16.35 -0.02 5.00
N ASP A 104 -16.54 0.64 6.15
CA ASP A 104 -17.78 0.52 6.91
C ASP A 104 -18.84 1.47 6.33
N TRP A 105 -19.62 0.93 5.39
CA TRP A 105 -20.71 1.65 4.74
C TRP A 105 -21.86 2.04 5.68
N ALA A 106 -21.99 1.40 6.84
CA ALA A 106 -23.07 1.66 7.78
C ALA A 106 -22.74 2.81 8.74
N ASN A 107 -21.51 2.86 9.24
CA ASN A 107 -21.10 3.82 10.28
C ASN A 107 -20.04 4.82 9.81
N GLY A 108 -19.60 4.72 8.55
CA GLY A 108 -18.50 5.52 8.02
C GLY A 108 -17.13 5.04 8.47
N GLU A 109 -16.12 5.62 7.83
CA GLU A 109 -14.71 5.24 7.91
C GLU A 109 -14.41 3.80 7.45
N TRP A 110 -13.14 3.43 7.51
CA TRP A 110 -12.66 2.08 7.24
C TRP A 110 -12.39 1.36 8.57
N TYR A 111 -12.59 0.05 8.57
CA TYR A 111 -12.11 -0.84 9.63
C TYR A 111 -10.57 -0.85 9.66
N TRP A 112 -10.00 -1.24 10.80
CA TRP A 112 -8.56 -1.29 10.99
C TRP A 112 -7.87 -2.28 10.03
N SER A 113 -8.37 -3.50 9.97
CA SER A 113 -7.84 -4.57 9.12
C SER A 113 -8.89 -5.65 8.85
N THR A 114 -8.55 -6.59 7.97
CA THR A 114 -9.11 -7.94 8.03
C THR A 114 -8.07 -8.93 8.52
N TYR A 115 -8.50 -9.91 9.29
CA TYR A 115 -7.69 -11.06 9.67
C TYR A 115 -7.45 -12.01 8.48
N PRO A 116 -6.48 -12.95 8.58
CA PRO A 116 -6.18 -13.90 7.50
C PRO A 116 -7.36 -14.81 7.12
N ASP A 117 -8.29 -15.05 8.05
CA ASP A 117 -9.52 -15.83 7.82
C ASP A 117 -10.63 -15.03 7.10
N GLY A 118 -10.39 -13.74 6.81
CA GLY A 118 -11.31 -12.83 6.16
C GLY A 118 -12.29 -12.12 7.10
N ASN A 119 -12.24 -12.37 8.41
CA ASN A 119 -13.04 -11.64 9.38
C ASN A 119 -12.54 -10.20 9.53
N ILE A 120 -13.47 -9.28 9.74
CA ILE A 120 -13.16 -7.86 9.97
C ILE A 120 -12.64 -7.68 11.39
N ASN A 121 -11.56 -6.91 11.53
CA ASN A 121 -11.08 -6.50 12.84
C ASN A 121 -11.99 -5.41 13.41
N THR A 122 -12.69 -5.77 14.49
CA THR A 122 -13.57 -4.88 15.28
C THR A 122 -13.05 -4.64 16.69
N ASN A 123 -11.84 -5.13 16.99
CA ASN A 123 -11.19 -4.95 18.28
C ASN A 123 -10.40 -3.63 18.32
N ASP A 124 -9.74 -3.29 17.21
CA ASP A 124 -8.99 -2.05 17.07
C ASP A 124 -9.89 -0.85 16.73
N ASP A 125 -9.39 0.34 17.05
CA ASP A 125 -10.12 1.58 16.90
C ASP A 125 -10.34 1.97 15.43
N LYS A 126 -11.47 2.63 15.16
CA LYS A 126 -11.70 3.27 13.86
C LYS A 126 -10.94 4.58 13.70
N ALA A 127 -10.55 5.21 14.80
CA ALA A 127 -9.74 6.40 14.84
C ALA A 127 -9.13 6.53 16.24
N GLY A 128 -7.86 6.93 16.30
CA GLY A 128 -7.09 6.92 17.52
C GLY A 128 -5.64 7.25 17.25
N PHE A 129 -4.76 6.86 18.18
CA PHE A 129 -3.36 7.31 18.16
C PHE A 129 -2.60 6.91 16.89
N TRP A 130 -2.97 5.76 16.31
CA TRP A 130 -2.33 5.16 15.15
C TRP A 130 -3.22 5.15 13.89
N LYS A 131 -4.44 5.66 13.98
CA LYS A 131 -5.39 5.74 12.85
C LYS A 131 -6.05 7.11 12.80
N CYS A 132 -5.76 7.83 11.73
CA CYS A 132 -6.27 9.17 11.47
C CYS A 132 -6.64 9.30 9.98
N PRO A 133 -7.39 10.33 9.55
CA PRO A 133 -7.80 10.51 8.16
C PRO A 133 -6.63 11.04 7.29
N TYR A 134 -5.47 10.39 7.38
CA TYR A 134 -4.25 10.74 6.65
C TYR A 134 -4.09 9.82 5.44
N HIS A 135 -3.91 8.51 5.64
CA HIS A 135 -3.62 7.60 4.52
C HIS A 135 -4.83 7.39 3.58
N ASN A 136 -6.06 7.51 4.10
CA ASN A 136 -7.29 7.28 3.35
C ASN A 136 -8.10 8.57 3.08
N GLY A 137 -7.50 9.74 3.38
CA GLY A 137 -8.11 11.06 3.22
C GLY A 137 -8.14 11.60 1.79
#